data_AF-A0AAJ1PYM0-F1
#
_entry.id   AF-A0AAJ1PYM0-F1
#
_cell.length_a   1.000
_cell.length_b   1.000
_cell.length_c   1.000
_cell.angle_alpha   90.00
_cell.angle_beta   90.00
_cell.angle_gamma   90.00
#
_symmetry.space_group_name_H-M   'P 1'
#
loop_
_entity.id
_entity.type
_entity.pdbx_description
1 polymer ?
#
loop_
_entity_poly.entity_id
_entity_poly.type
_entity_poly.pdbx_seq_one_letter_code
_entity_poly.pdbx_strand_id
1 'polypeptide(L)'
;MNKLISRGVLFTFCDPAWQMPVPAMNNQIEGAINSPRRHMLRGHRGMGLTWRIKAIFWWCYMHTENPLPATQILKTMPTAQAPT
;
A
#
# COMPACT_ATOMS: atom_id res chain seq x y z
N MET A 1 10.54 -17.03 -18.20
CA MET A 1 10.12 -17.08 -16.78
C MET A 1 10.62 -18.35 -16.08
N ASN A 2 10.25 -19.55 -16.54
CA ASN A 2 10.52 -20.84 -15.86
C ASN A 2 12.00 -21.13 -15.55
N LYS A 3 12.95 -20.74 -16.41
CA LYS A 3 14.39 -21.01 -16.24
C LYS A 3 15.07 -20.21 -15.12
N LEU A 4 14.50 -19.06 -14.72
CA LEU A 4 15.05 -18.22 -13.63
C LEU A 4 14.48 -18.66 -12.27
N ILE A 5 13.22 -19.11 -12.25
CA ILE A 5 12.57 -19.70 -11.08
C ILE A 5 13.24 -21.03 -10.73
N SER A 6 13.48 -21.91 -11.72
CA SER A 6 14.18 -23.18 -11.49
C SER A 6 15.64 -23.03 -11.04
N ARG A 7 16.24 -21.87 -11.31
CA ARG A 7 17.61 -21.53 -10.89
C ARG A 7 17.68 -20.83 -9.53
N GLY A 8 16.55 -20.58 -8.86
CA GLY A 8 16.51 -19.95 -7.53
C GLY A 8 17.00 -18.49 -7.48
N VAL A 9 17.22 -17.87 -8.65
CA VAL A 9 17.78 -16.50 -8.77
C VAL A 9 16.72 -15.41 -8.71
N LEU A 10 15.44 -15.76 -8.79
CA LEU A 10 14.32 -14.83 -8.62
C LEU A 10 13.63 -15.15 -7.28
N PHE A 11 13.62 -14.19 -6.37
CA PHE A 11 12.82 -14.28 -5.14
C PHE A 11 11.35 -14.32 -5.55
N THR A 12 10.77 -15.52 -5.55
CA THR A 12 9.39 -15.76 -5.97
C THR A 12 8.60 -16.18 -4.75
N PHE A 13 7.66 -15.32 -4.33
CA PHE A 13 6.60 -15.69 -3.39
C PHE A 13 5.52 -16.50 -4.13
N CYS A 14 5.92 -17.52 -4.87
CA CYS A 14 5.00 -18.46 -5.49
C CYS A 14 5.21 -19.80 -4.82
N ASP A 15 4.14 -20.28 -4.17
CA ASP A 15 4.06 -21.62 -3.62
C ASP A 15 4.40 -22.64 -4.74
N PRO A 16 5.31 -23.60 -4.52
CA PRO A 16 5.58 -24.68 -5.47
C PRO A 16 4.33 -25.46 -5.89
N ALA A 17 3.27 -25.47 -5.07
CA ALA A 17 1.99 -26.10 -5.38
C ALA A 17 1.09 -25.27 -6.31
N TRP A 18 1.48 -24.04 -6.66
CA TRP A 18 0.71 -23.14 -7.52
C TRP A 18 0.68 -23.64 -8.97
N GLN A 19 -0.47 -24.14 -9.41
CA GLN A 19 -0.66 -24.78 -10.73
C GLN A 19 -1.21 -23.84 -11.81
N MET A 20 -1.51 -22.58 -11.45
CA MET A 20 -2.05 -21.59 -12.39
C MET A 20 -0.93 -20.73 -13.01
N PRO A 21 -1.10 -20.20 -14.23
CA PRO A 21 -0.12 -19.31 -14.84
C PRO A 21 0.18 -18.11 -13.93
N VAL A 22 1.46 -17.91 -13.56
CA VAL A 22 1.87 -16.76 -12.77
C VAL A 22 1.68 -15.51 -13.63
N PRO A 23 0.86 -14.52 -13.20
CA PRO A 23 0.66 -13.31 -13.98
C PRO A 23 2.00 -12.61 -14.20
N ALA A 24 2.27 -12.17 -15.43
CA ALA A 24 3.51 -11.45 -15.77
C ALA A 24 3.69 -10.16 -14.94
N MET A 25 2.60 -9.63 -14.40
CA MET A 25 2.57 -8.53 -13.45
C MET A 25 2.17 -9.04 -12.06
N ASN A 26 2.96 -9.94 -11.45
CA ASN A 26 2.68 -10.46 -10.10
C ASN A 26 2.69 -9.35 -9.02
N ASN A 27 3.16 -8.15 -9.37
CA ASN A 27 3.33 -7.06 -8.45
C ASN A 27 2.10 -6.13 -8.36
N GLN A 28 0.88 -6.64 -8.49
CA GLN A 28 -0.34 -5.81 -8.47
C GLN A 28 -0.47 -5.01 -7.17
N ILE A 29 0.00 -5.56 -6.05
CA ILE A 29 0.05 -4.84 -4.77
C ILE A 29 0.93 -3.59 -4.91
N GLU A 30 2.08 -3.67 -5.57
CA GLU A 30 2.95 -2.52 -5.73
C GLU A 30 2.58 -1.61 -6.90
N GLY A 31 2.19 -2.18 -8.03
CA GLY A 31 1.91 -1.43 -9.26
C GLY A 31 0.53 -0.78 -9.27
N ALA A 32 -0.48 -1.45 -8.73
CA ALA A 32 -1.86 -0.95 -8.72
C ALA A 32 -2.22 -0.34 -7.37
N ILE A 33 -2.06 -1.10 -6.28
CA ILE A 33 -2.63 -0.73 -4.98
C ILE A 33 -1.75 0.29 -4.23
N ASN A 34 -0.42 0.08 -4.17
CA ASN A 34 0.51 0.98 -3.48
C ASN A 34 1.00 2.15 -4.34
N SER A 35 0.87 2.09 -5.67
CA SER A 35 1.39 3.13 -6.57
C SER A 35 0.72 4.51 -6.33
N PRO A 36 -0.62 4.62 -6.27
CA PRO A 36 -1.29 5.89 -5.97
C PRO A 36 -0.95 6.44 -4.57
N ARG A 37 -0.87 5.57 -3.56
CA ARG A 37 -0.47 5.97 -2.18
C ARG A 37 0.97 6.48 -2.13
N ARG A 38 1.89 5.84 -2.86
CA ARG A 38 3.28 6.32 -2.99
C ARG A 38 3.35 7.64 -3.74
N HIS A 39 2.51 7.86 -4.75
CA HIS A 39 2.40 9.14 -5.43
C HIS A 39 1.93 10.25 -4.47
N MET A 40 0.86 10.00 -3.70
CA MET A 40 0.38 10.91 -2.64
C MET A 40 1.51 11.27 -1.66
N LEU A 41 2.23 10.29 -1.13
CA LEU A 41 3.34 10.51 -0.20
C LEU A 41 4.53 11.27 -0.82
N ARG A 42 4.77 11.13 -2.13
CA ARG A 42 5.81 11.88 -2.84
C ARG A 42 5.45 13.35 -2.96
N GLY A 43 4.19 13.67 -3.25
CA GLY A 43 3.71 15.06 -3.29
C GLY A 43 3.72 15.76 -1.92
N HIS A 44 3.69 15.00 -0.83
CA HIS A 44 3.61 15.51 0.54
C HIS A 44 4.91 15.32 1.33
N ARG A 45 6.07 15.16 0.67
CA ARG A 45 7.37 14.91 1.32
C ARG A 45 7.80 15.98 2.33
N GLY A 46 7.38 17.23 2.14
CA GLY A 46 7.69 18.35 3.05
C GLY A 46 6.82 18.42 4.31
N MET A 47 5.83 17.53 4.46
CA MET A 47 4.98 17.48 5.64
C MET A 47 5.57 16.57 6.73
N GLY A 48 5.29 16.91 7.99
CA GLY A 48 5.60 16.04 9.12
C GLY A 48 4.93 14.67 9.01
N LEU A 49 5.53 13.65 9.64
CA LEU A 49 5.07 12.25 9.54
C LEU A 49 3.58 12.09 9.84
N THR A 50 3.07 12.71 10.90
CA THR A 50 1.65 12.65 11.27
C THR A 50 0.73 13.18 10.17
N TRP A 51 1.11 14.27 9.50
CA TRP A 51 0.33 14.84 8.40
C TRP A 51 0.34 13.95 7.17
N ARG A 52 1.49 13.33 6.87
CA ARG A 52 1.61 12.34 5.79
C ARG A 52 0.78 11.09 6.06
N ILE A 53 0.73 10.63 7.32
CA ILE A 53 -0.14 9.53 7.73
C ILE A 53 -1.61 9.93 7.54
N LYS A 54 -2.02 11.11 8.02
CA LYS A 54 -3.39 11.62 7.83
C LYS A 54 -3.77 11.71 6.35
N ALA A 55 -2.86 12.15 5.48
CA ALA A 55 -3.09 12.20 4.03
C ALA A 55 -3.36 10.81 3.43
N ILE A 56 -2.65 9.77 3.89
CA ILE A 56 -2.90 8.37 3.48
C ILE A 56 -4.24 7.87 4.00
N PHE A 57 -4.58 8.11 5.26
CA PHE A 57 -5.88 7.73 5.81
C PHE A 57 -7.03 8.39 5.03
N TRP A 58 -6.88 9.67 4.69
CA TRP A 58 -7.86 10.38 3.87
C TRP A 58 -7.97 9.80 2.45
N TRP A 59 -6.83 9.46 1.83
CA TRP A 59 -6.83 8.76 0.54
C TRP A 59 -7.62 7.45 0.64
N CYS A 60 -7.36 6.63 1.65
CA CYS A 60 -8.07 5.36 1.85
C CYS A 60 -9.56 5.57 2.03
N TYR A 61 -9.97 6.57 2.83
CA TYR A 61 -11.37 6.92 3.03
C TYR A 61 -12.09 7.25 1.71
N MET A 62 -11.45 8.03 0.82
CA MET A 62 -12.01 8.42 -0.48
C MET A 62 -12.10 7.28 -1.50
N HIS A 63 -11.29 6.23 -1.35
CA HIS A 63 -11.19 5.13 -2.31
C HIS A 63 -11.73 3.80 -1.74
N THR A 64 -12.42 3.84 -0.61
CA THR A 64 -13.12 2.68 -0.03
C THR A 64 -14.56 2.69 -0.53
N GLU A 65 -15.07 1.54 -1.00
CA GLU A 65 -16.43 1.42 -1.56
C GLU A 65 -17.52 1.70 -0.50
N ASN A 66 -17.29 1.28 0.74
CA ASN A 66 -18.21 1.50 1.86
C ASN A 66 -17.45 2.09 3.06
N PRO A 67 -17.15 3.40 3.05
CA PRO A 67 -16.37 4.01 4.11
C PRO A 67 -17.21 4.15 5.39
N LEU A 68 -16.58 3.90 6.54
CA LEU A 68 -17.18 4.23 7.83
C LEU A 68 -17.41 5.74 7.95
N PRO A 69 -18.36 6.19 8.79
CA PRO A 69 -18.54 7.61 9.04
C PRO A 69 -17.22 8.28 9.43
N ALA A 70 -16.96 9.49 8.91
CA ALA A 70 -15.71 10.22 9.16
C ALA A 70 -15.40 10.34 10.67
N THR A 71 -16.44 10.51 11.50
CA THR A 71 -16.32 10.57 12.96
C THR A 71 -15.75 9.29 13.59
N GLN A 72 -15.98 8.12 13.00
CA GLN A 72 -15.40 6.87 13.48
C GLN A 72 -13.94 6.73 13.03
N ILE A 73 -13.63 7.11 11.80
CA ILE A 73 -12.27 7.04 11.25
C ILE A 73 -11.34 7.98 12.01
N LEU A 74 -11.80 9.18 12.36
CA LEU A 74 -11.03 10.14 13.14
C LEU A 74 -10.57 9.59 14.50
N LYS A 75 -11.33 8.67 15.12
CA LYS A 75 -10.94 8.03 16.39
C LYS A 75 -9.71 7.13 16.25
N THR A 76 -9.45 6.63 15.03
CA THR A 76 -8.32 5.73 14.75
C THR A 76 -7.09 6.44 14.20
N MET A 77 -7.25 7.69 13.74
CA MET A 77 -6.14 8.45 13.17
C MET A 77 -5.12 8.83 14.26
N PRO A 78 -3.81 8.75 13.97
CA PRO A 78 -2.79 9.26 14.88
C PRO A 78 -2.95 10.77 15.04
N THR A 79 -3.07 11.19 16.29
CA THR A 79 -3.07 12.60 16.67
C THR A 79 -1.62 13.03 16.85
N ALA A 80 -1.30 14.29 16.51
CA ALA A 80 0.03 14.81 16.81
C ALA A 80 0.22 14.75 18.33
N GLN A 81 1.25 14.07 18.81
CA GLN A 81 1.67 14.25 20.20
C GLN A 81 2.03 15.73 20.36
N ALA A 82 1.55 16.35 21.44
CA ALA A 82 2.01 17.69 21.80
C ALA A 82 3.53 17.66 21.95
N PRO A 83 4.26 18.69 21.48
CA PRO A 83 5.69 18.78 21.76
C PRO A 83 5.88 18.74 23.28
N THR A 84 6.62 17.74 23.76
CA THR A 84 7.11 17.63 25.14
C THR A 84 8.13 18.71 25.44
#